data_AF-A0A7C1HKW8-F1
#
_entry.id   AF-A0A7C1HKW8-F1
#
_cell.length_a   1.000
_cell.length_b   1.000
_cell.length_c   1.000
_cell.angle_alpha   90.00
_cell.angle_beta   90.00
_cell.angle_gamma   90.00
#
_symmetry.space_group_name_H-M   'P 1'
#
loop_
_entity.id
_entity.type
_entity.pdbx_description
1 polymer ?
#
loop_
_entity_poly.entity_id
_entity_poly.type
_entity_poly.pdbx_seq_one_letter_code
_entity_poly.pdbx_strand_id
1 'polypeptide(L)'
;MMRTKLTFLLAAAAALIAGCGAEGEVILTVGESSYTIGELADYYARLDPATRPIISSHEDAKDYLEAFGNKALLEKAAREAGYYENPMAVAEYEIWRRGNLINMLQQRLTADVTVTEEELDAWTKRHISEGVYISLIQFSSEAEARAAHERLEA
;
A
#
# COMPACT_ATOMS: atom_id res chain seq x y z
N MET A 1 -13.90 42.47 -7.12
CA MET A 1 -12.62 42.37 -7.85
C MET A 1 -11.51 42.68 -6.87
N MET A 2 -10.97 41.67 -6.18
CA MET A 2 -9.94 41.87 -5.15
C MET A 2 -8.78 40.93 -5.46
N ARG A 3 -7.72 41.50 -6.03
CA ARG A 3 -6.43 40.85 -6.27
C ARG A 3 -5.71 40.79 -4.94
N THR A 4 -5.84 39.69 -4.22
CA THR A 4 -5.01 39.43 -3.04
C THR A 4 -3.75 38.73 -3.52
N LYS A 5 -2.62 39.36 -3.21
CA LYS A 5 -1.31 39.16 -3.81
C LYS A 5 -0.76 37.76 -3.53
N LEU A 6 -0.49 37.06 -4.63
CA LEU A 6 0.23 35.80 -4.73
C LEU A 6 1.72 36.08 -4.47
N THR A 7 2.13 36.18 -3.20
CA THR A 7 3.54 36.45 -2.87
C THR A 7 3.85 35.89 -1.50
N PHE A 8 4.06 34.57 -1.35
CA PHE A 8 4.81 33.95 -0.24
C PHE A 8 5.03 32.42 -0.45
N LEU A 9 5.29 31.96 -1.68
CA LEU A 9 5.52 30.54 -1.99
C LEU A 9 7.00 30.11 -1.96
N LEU A 10 7.94 31.02 -1.66
CA LEU A 10 9.37 30.68 -1.59
C LEU A 10 9.85 30.19 -0.21
N ALA A 11 9.03 30.27 0.85
CA ALA A 11 9.45 29.84 2.19
C ALA A 11 9.32 28.31 2.42
N ALA A 12 8.42 27.64 1.72
CA ALA A 12 8.12 26.23 1.95
C ALA A 12 9.27 25.27 1.56
N ALA A 13 10.09 25.64 0.58
CA ALA A 13 11.22 24.81 0.14
C ALA A 13 12.45 24.89 1.09
N ALA A 14 12.61 26.00 1.82
CA ALA A 14 13.72 26.17 2.77
C ALA A 14 13.40 25.63 4.18
N ALA A 15 12.12 25.57 4.55
CA ALA A 15 11.69 25.12 5.87
C ALA A 15 11.83 23.60 6.09
N LEU A 16 11.93 22.81 5.01
CA LEU A 16 12.22 21.37 5.12
C LEU A 16 13.70 21.09 5.46
N ILE A 17 14.60 22.09 5.35
CA ILE A 17 16.04 21.95 5.59
C ILE A 17 16.49 22.70 6.86
N ALA A 18 15.77 23.75 7.27
CA ALA A 18 16.07 24.55 8.45
C ALA A 18 15.19 24.16 9.65
N GLY A 19 15.48 23.01 10.25
CA GLY A 19 14.91 22.60 11.54
C GLY A 19 15.37 23.51 12.68
N CYS A 20 14.66 24.62 12.91
CA CYS A 20 14.49 25.30 14.20
C CYS A 20 13.78 26.65 13.98
N GLY A 21 12.47 26.71 14.23
CA GLY A 21 11.75 27.98 14.40
C GLY A 21 10.46 28.15 13.60
N ALA A 22 10.24 27.35 12.56
CA ALA A 22 9.06 27.47 11.70
C ALA A 22 8.01 26.36 11.91
N GLU A 23 8.21 25.45 12.87
CA GLU A 23 7.31 24.30 13.08
C GLU A 23 5.85 24.69 13.30
N GLY A 24 5.59 25.83 13.95
CA GLY A 24 4.23 26.34 14.20
C GLY A 24 3.65 27.20 13.07
N GLU A 25 4.39 27.44 11.99
CA GLU A 25 3.90 28.24 10.87
C GLU A 25 2.87 27.44 10.07
N VAL A 26 1.67 28.00 9.89
CA VAL A 26 0.63 27.40 9.05
C VAL A 26 0.98 27.60 7.58
N ILE A 27 1.17 26.51 6.85
CA ILE A 27 1.50 26.54 5.41
C ILE A 27 0.40 25.96 4.52
N LEU A 28 -0.60 25.31 5.11
CA LEU A 28 -1.73 24.78 4.38
C LEU A 28 -3.01 24.89 5.22
N THR A 29 -4.10 25.34 4.60
CA THR A 29 -5.44 25.33 5.19
C THR A 29 -6.37 24.55 4.28
N VAL A 30 -7.09 23.60 4.85
CA VAL A 30 -8.02 22.71 4.15
C VAL A 30 -9.37 22.77 4.86
N GLY A 31 -10.32 23.49 4.26
CA GLY A 31 -11.59 23.80 4.93
C GLY A 31 -11.34 24.63 6.20
N GLU A 32 -11.72 24.07 7.36
CA GLU A 32 -11.56 24.70 8.68
C GLU A 32 -10.30 24.22 9.42
N SER A 33 -9.55 23.28 8.83
CA SER A 33 -8.33 22.74 9.42
C SER A 33 -7.11 23.48 8.88
N SER A 34 -6.19 23.82 9.77
CA SER A 34 -4.90 24.43 9.43
C SER A 34 -3.79 23.45 9.78
N TYR A 35 -2.81 23.34 8.89
CA TYR A 35 -1.66 22.46 9.00
C TYR A 35 -0.38 23.28 9.00
N THR A 36 0.41 23.01 10.01
CA THR A 36 1.70 23.63 10.24
C THR A 36 2.82 22.88 9.52
N ILE A 37 3.99 23.52 9.41
CA ILE A 37 5.19 22.88 8.86
C ILE A 37 5.56 21.62 9.66
N GLY A 38 5.48 21.69 11.00
CA GLY A 38 5.78 20.55 11.87
C GLY A 38 4.86 19.36 11.61
N GLU A 39 3.55 19.60 11.53
CA GLU A 39 2.57 18.53 11.27
C GLU A 39 2.77 17.84 9.92
N LEU A 40 3.13 18.61 8.89
CA LEU A 40 3.42 18.08 7.57
C LEU A 40 4.73 17.29 7.54
N ALA A 41 5.77 17.78 8.23
CA ALA A 41 7.03 17.05 8.39
C ALA A 41 6.83 15.71 9.13
N ASP A 42 6.05 15.71 10.22
CA ASP A 42 5.69 14.51 10.97
C ASP A 42 4.87 13.52 10.13
N TYR A 43 3.97 14.03 9.29
CA TYR A 43 3.21 13.19 8.37
C TYR A 43 4.12 12.56 7.31
N TYR A 44 4.98 13.36 6.67
CA TYR A 44 5.97 12.90 5.69
C TYR A 44 6.91 11.85 6.27
N ALA A 45 7.37 12.03 7.52
CA ALA A 45 8.25 11.09 8.21
C ALA A 45 7.61 9.72 8.49
N ARG A 46 6.28 9.65 8.57
CA ARG A 46 5.51 8.40 8.79
C ARG A 46 5.20 7.63 7.51
N LEU A 47 5.40 8.23 6.34
CA LEU A 47 5.25 7.52 5.07
C LEU A 47 6.32 6.42 4.94
N ASP A 48 5.94 5.29 4.35
CA ASP A 48 6.87 4.21 4.01
C ASP A 48 8.03 4.78 3.18
N PRO A 49 9.30 4.63 3.62
CA PRO A 49 10.46 5.12 2.88
C PRO A 49 10.49 4.70 1.41
N ALA A 50 9.94 3.53 1.06
CA ALA A 50 9.92 3.02 -0.32
C ALA A 50 8.93 3.77 -1.24
N THR A 51 7.90 4.40 -0.67
CA THR A 51 6.85 5.11 -1.43
C THR A 51 6.80 6.61 -1.14
N ARG A 52 7.65 7.07 -0.23
CA ARG A 52 7.76 8.48 0.15
C ARG A 52 8.16 9.32 -1.07
N PRO A 53 7.41 10.40 -1.39
CA PRO A 53 7.72 11.22 -2.55
C PRO A 53 9.04 11.96 -2.35
N ILE A 54 9.90 12.00 -3.37
CA ILE A 54 11.14 12.79 -3.31
C ILE A 54 10.77 14.25 -3.60
N ILE A 55 10.96 15.12 -2.62
CA ILE A 55 10.71 16.56 -2.75
C ILE A 55 12.04 17.26 -3.03
N SER A 56 12.29 17.58 -4.29
CA SER A 56 13.54 18.21 -4.75
C SER A 56 13.33 19.58 -5.41
N SER A 57 12.08 19.89 -5.76
CA SER A 57 11.69 21.12 -6.42
C SER A 57 10.46 21.75 -5.76
N HIS A 58 10.19 23.01 -6.12
CA HIS A 58 8.95 23.67 -5.73
C HIS A 58 7.71 22.94 -6.28
N GLU A 59 7.79 22.39 -7.49
CA GLU A 59 6.65 21.66 -8.08
C GLU A 59 6.40 20.36 -7.32
N ASP A 60 7.44 19.62 -6.96
CA ASP A 60 7.31 18.40 -6.15
C ASP A 60 6.66 18.71 -4.79
N ALA A 61 7.07 19.82 -4.17
CA ALA A 61 6.50 20.28 -2.90
C ALA A 61 5.02 20.66 -3.06
N LYS A 62 4.66 21.33 -4.15
CA LYS A 62 3.28 21.70 -4.46
C LYS A 62 2.41 20.45 -4.69
N ASP A 63 2.88 19.51 -5.51
CA ASP A 63 2.17 18.25 -5.80
C ASP A 63 1.95 17.44 -4.51
N TYR A 64 2.96 17.39 -3.65
CA TYR A 64 2.84 16.76 -2.34
C TYR A 64 1.78 17.43 -1.46
N LEU A 65 1.80 18.76 -1.36
CA LEU A 65 0.83 19.52 -0.57
C LEU A 65 -0.60 19.39 -1.13
N GLU A 66 -0.76 19.33 -2.44
CA GLU A 66 -2.05 19.09 -3.09
C GLU A 66 -2.57 17.67 -2.79
N ALA A 67 -1.73 16.65 -2.93
CA ALA A 67 -2.08 15.28 -2.58
C ALA A 67 -2.44 15.14 -1.09
N PHE A 68 -1.68 15.78 -0.20
CA PHE A 68 -1.97 15.82 1.23
C PHE A 68 -3.31 16.51 1.51
N GLY A 69 -3.56 17.69 0.90
CA GLY A 69 -4.81 18.43 1.07
C GLY A 69 -6.03 17.65 0.60
N ASN A 70 -5.92 16.97 -0.55
CA ASN A 70 -6.97 16.09 -1.06
C ASN A 70 -7.27 14.93 -0.11
N LYS A 71 -6.22 14.31 0.46
CA LYS A 71 -6.39 13.28 1.48
C LYS A 71 -7.10 13.82 2.72
N ALA A 72 -6.70 14.99 3.23
CA ALA A 72 -7.34 15.61 4.40
C ALA A 72 -8.83 15.88 4.17
N LEU A 73 -9.22 16.34 2.98
CA LEU A 73 -10.63 16.49 2.59
C LEU A 73 -11.38 15.17 2.60
N LEU A 74 -10.79 14.11 2.04
CA LEU A 74 -11.39 12.78 2.03
C LEU A 74 -11.55 12.21 3.44
N GLU A 75 -10.55 12.38 4.31
CA GLU A 75 -10.62 11.94 5.70
C GLU A 75 -11.70 12.67 6.48
N LYS A 76 -11.84 13.98 6.25
CA LYS A 76 -12.95 14.77 6.81
C LYS A 76 -14.30 14.25 6.33
N ALA A 77 -14.48 14.10 5.01
CA ALA A 77 -15.73 13.60 4.45
C ALA A 77 -16.08 12.19 4.94
N ALA A 78 -15.08 11.31 5.08
CA ALA A 78 -15.26 9.98 5.62
C ALA A 78 -15.72 10.00 7.09
N ARG A 79 -15.16 10.90 7.91
CA ARG A 79 -15.58 11.09 9.30
C ARG A 79 -17.01 11.64 9.40
N GLU A 80 -17.33 12.66 8.61
CA GLU A 80 -18.69 13.24 8.57
C GLU A 80 -19.75 12.23 8.11
N ALA A 81 -19.37 11.31 7.21
CA ALA A 81 -20.22 10.22 6.76
C ALA A 81 -20.27 9.03 7.75
N GLY A 82 -19.58 9.08 8.88
CA GLY A 82 -19.61 8.05 9.92
C GLY A 82 -18.87 6.76 9.57
N TYR A 83 -17.92 6.80 8.62
CA TYR A 83 -17.15 5.60 8.25
C TYR A 83 -16.25 5.09 9.38
N TYR A 84 -15.82 5.96 10.29
CA TYR A 84 -14.95 5.58 11.41
C TYR A 84 -15.69 4.80 12.50
N GLU A 85 -17.00 4.97 12.60
CA GLU A 85 -17.88 4.29 13.54
C GLU A 85 -18.62 3.12 12.88
N ASN A 86 -18.56 3.00 11.55
CA ASN A 86 -19.19 1.93 10.81
C ASN A 86 -18.59 0.57 11.21
N PRO A 87 -19.39 -0.37 11.76
CA PRO A 87 -18.87 -1.64 12.26
C PRO A 87 -18.16 -2.49 11.19
N MET A 88 -18.59 -2.42 9.92
CA MET A 88 -17.95 -3.16 8.83
C MET A 88 -16.58 -2.56 8.50
N ALA A 89 -16.49 -1.23 8.37
CA ALA A 89 -15.22 -0.57 8.09
C ALA A 89 -14.20 -0.78 9.21
N VAL A 90 -14.64 -0.71 10.46
CA VAL A 90 -13.79 -0.98 11.64
C VAL A 90 -13.31 -2.44 11.64
N ALA A 91 -14.20 -3.40 11.37
CA ALA A 91 -13.83 -4.81 11.33
C ALA A 91 -12.82 -5.10 10.21
N GLU A 92 -13.04 -4.53 9.02
CA GLU A 92 -12.13 -4.68 7.88
C GLU A 92 -10.75 -4.06 8.16
N TYR A 93 -10.71 -2.87 8.76
CA TYR A 93 -9.47 -2.24 9.19
C TYR A 93 -8.71 -3.10 10.20
N GLU A 94 -9.39 -3.70 11.19
CA GLU A 94 -8.74 -4.57 12.18
C GLU A 94 -8.18 -5.86 11.58
N ILE A 95 -8.87 -6.45 10.60
CA ILE A 95 -8.38 -7.62 9.85
C ILE A 95 -7.12 -7.24 9.06
N TRP A 96 -7.19 -6.14 8.30
CA TRP A 96 -6.06 -5.62 7.52
C TRP A 96 -4.86 -5.30 8.42
N ARG A 97 -5.09 -4.61 9.54
CA ARG A 97 -4.06 -4.25 10.53
C ARG A 97 -3.37 -5.49 11.09
N ARG A 98 -4.15 -6.51 11.47
CA ARG A 98 -3.60 -7.78 11.98
C ARG A 98 -2.77 -8.50 10.92
N GLY A 99 -3.26 -8.56 9.68
CA GLY A 99 -2.53 -9.15 8.56
C GLY A 99 -1.19 -8.47 8.32
N ASN A 100 -1.16 -7.13 8.32
CA ASN A 100 0.08 -6.37 8.18
C ASN A 100 1.07 -6.61 9.32
N LEU A 101 0.61 -6.68 10.56
CA LEU A 101 1.49 -6.97 11.69
C LEU A 101 2.15 -8.35 11.56
N ILE A 102 1.40 -9.36 11.10
CA ILE A 102 1.93 -10.70 10.84
C ILE A 102 2.96 -10.66 9.71
N ASN A 103 2.65 -9.99 8.60
CA ASN A 103 3.57 -9.86 7.47
C ASN A 103 4.87 -9.15 7.86
N MET A 104 4.79 -8.05 8.62
CA MET A 104 5.96 -7.33 9.13
C MET A 104 6.81 -8.22 10.04
N LEU A 105 6.18 -9.02 10.91
CA LEU A 105 6.89 -9.97 11.75
C LEU A 105 7.59 -11.05 10.91
N GLN A 106 6.90 -11.61 9.91
CA GLN A 106 7.46 -12.60 8.99
C GLN A 106 8.68 -12.03 8.25
N GLN A 107 8.55 -10.84 7.64
CA GLN A 107 9.66 -10.16 6.96
C GLN A 107 10.87 -10.00 7.89
N ARG A 108 10.65 -9.62 9.15
CA ARG A 108 11.72 -9.50 10.13
C ARG A 108 12.36 -10.84 10.49
N LEU A 109 11.57 -11.91 10.64
CA LEU A 109 12.05 -13.25 10.95
C LEU A 109 12.82 -13.89 9.78
N THR A 110 12.47 -13.52 8.54
CA THR A 110 13.09 -14.05 7.32
C THR A 110 14.10 -13.10 6.69
N ALA A 111 14.39 -11.96 7.32
CA ALA A 111 15.25 -10.91 6.75
C ALA A 111 16.64 -11.41 6.36
N ASP A 112 17.19 -12.33 7.16
CA ASP A 112 18.53 -12.89 6.98
C ASP A 112 18.52 -14.29 6.33
N VAL A 113 17.35 -14.81 5.95
CA VAL A 113 17.23 -16.12 5.32
C VAL A 113 17.55 -15.97 3.82
N THR A 114 18.65 -16.58 3.40
CA THR A 114 19.00 -16.67 1.97
C THR A 114 18.58 -18.06 1.47
N VAL A 115 17.71 -18.09 0.45
CA VAL A 115 17.37 -19.34 -0.25
C VAL A 115 18.44 -19.59 -1.30
N THR A 116 19.07 -20.77 -1.25
CA THR A 116 20.07 -21.18 -2.24
C THR A 116 19.41 -21.64 -3.54
N GLU A 117 20.15 -21.60 -4.65
CA GLU A 117 19.65 -22.13 -5.93
C GLU A 117 19.33 -23.63 -5.84
N GLU A 118 20.11 -24.38 -5.06
CA GLU A 118 19.92 -25.83 -4.85
C GLU A 118 18.59 -26.12 -4.13
N GLU A 119 18.25 -25.33 -3.10
CA GLU A 119 16.97 -25.44 -2.39
C GLU A 119 15.79 -25.06 -3.29
N LEU A 120 15.95 -24.01 -4.10
CA LEU A 120 14.92 -23.56 -5.04
C LEU A 120 14.67 -24.60 -6.14
N ASP A 121 15.73 -25.19 -6.69
CA ASP A 121 15.66 -26.24 -7.70
C ASP A 121 15.02 -27.52 -7.14
N ALA A 122 15.41 -27.93 -5.92
CA ALA A 122 14.81 -29.06 -5.23
C ALA A 122 13.31 -28.84 -4.95
N TRP A 123 12.92 -27.62 -4.52
CA TRP A 123 11.52 -27.28 -4.29
C TRP A 123 10.72 -27.28 -5.59
N THR A 124 11.29 -26.70 -6.66
CA THR A 124 10.67 -26.59 -7.99
C THR A 124 10.43 -27.97 -8.59
N LYS A 125 11.44 -28.84 -8.62
CA LYS A 125 11.31 -30.22 -9.11
C LYS A 125 10.25 -31.03 -8.36
N ARG A 126 10.05 -30.73 -7.08
CA ARG A 126 9.09 -31.44 -6.23
C ARG A 126 7.65 -30.95 -6.38
N HIS A 127 7.43 -29.67 -6.64
CA HIS A 127 6.10 -29.05 -6.54
C HIS A 127 5.58 -28.46 -7.84
N ILE A 128 6.47 -28.08 -8.76
CA ILE A 128 6.09 -27.69 -10.10
C ILE A 128 6.19 -28.97 -10.93
N SER A 129 5.13 -29.77 -10.91
CA SER A 129 4.97 -30.82 -11.93
C SER A 129 5.00 -30.12 -13.29
N GLU A 130 5.85 -30.60 -14.21
CA GLU A 130 5.75 -30.26 -15.63
C GLU A 130 4.27 -30.26 -16.02
N GLY A 131 3.78 -29.17 -16.63
CA GLY A 131 2.36 -29.01 -16.91
C GLY A 131 1.80 -30.24 -17.62
N VAL A 132 0.98 -31.03 -16.92
CA VAL A 132 0.42 -32.27 -17.47
C VAL A 132 -0.83 -31.89 -18.27
N TYR A 133 -0.78 -32.09 -19.58
CA TYR A 133 -1.99 -32.05 -20.40
C TYR A 133 -2.75 -33.37 -20.21
N ILE A 134 -3.80 -33.32 -19.41
CA ILE A 134 -4.68 -34.47 -19.18
C ILE A 134 -5.92 -34.33 -20.06
N SER A 135 -6.19 -35.35 -20.88
CA SER A 135 -7.49 -35.54 -21.49
C SER A 135 -8.31 -36.48 -20.60
N LEU A 136 -9.44 -36.01 -20.08
CA LEU A 136 -10.31 -36.80 -19.22
C LEU A 136 -11.56 -37.24 -19.98
N ILE A 137 -11.89 -38.52 -19.91
CA ILE A 137 -13.17 -39.09 -20.37
C ILE A 137 -13.92 -39.57 -19.14
N GLN A 138 -15.10 -39.00 -18.89
CA GLN A 138 -15.93 -39.36 -17.74
C GLN A 138 -16.95 -40.42 -18.14
N PHE A 139 -17.13 -41.42 -17.27
CA PHE A 139 -18.09 -42.52 -17.45
C PHE A 139 -19.10 -42.55 -16.30
N SER A 140 -20.25 -43.17 -16.54
CA SER A 140 -21.34 -43.26 -15.57
C SER A 140 -21.15 -44.38 -14.54
N SER A 141 -20.23 -45.32 -14.80
CA SER A 141 -19.88 -46.40 -13.90
C SER A 141 -18.41 -46.81 -14.01
N GLU A 142 -17.88 -47.44 -12.96
CA GLU A 142 -16.53 -48.00 -12.96
C GLU A 142 -16.34 -49.09 -14.01
N ALA A 143 -17.38 -49.91 -14.27
CA ALA A 143 -17.34 -50.97 -15.26
C ALA A 143 -17.14 -50.41 -16.69
N GLU A 144 -17.86 -49.33 -17.02
CA GLU A 144 -17.68 -48.62 -18.31
C GLU A 144 -16.30 -48.00 -18.43
N ALA A 145 -15.82 -47.35 -17.36
CA ALA A 145 -14.48 -46.75 -17.34
C ALA A 145 -13.39 -47.79 -17.57
N ARG A 146 -13.50 -48.96 -16.91
CA ARG A 146 -12.54 -50.06 -17.01
C ARG A 146 -12.52 -50.67 -18.41
N ALA A 147 -13.68 -50.95 -18.99
CA ALA A 147 -13.78 -51.48 -20.35
C ALA A 147 -13.31 -50.47 -21.42
N ALA A 148 -13.44 -49.16 -21.18
CA ALA A 148 -12.87 -48.13 -22.04
C ALA A 148 -11.35 -48.04 -21.90
N HIS A 149 -10.82 -48.15 -20.69
CA HIS A 149 -9.39 -48.15 -20.41
C HIS A 149 -8.68 -49.34 -21.06
N GLU A 150 -9.20 -50.56 -20.89
CA GLU A 150 -8.66 -51.78 -21.50
C GLU A 150 -8.59 -51.70 -23.04
N ARG A 151 -9.53 -50.99 -23.68
CA ARG A 151 -9.52 -50.75 -25.13
C ARG A 151 -8.50 -49.71 -25.58
N LEU A 152 -8.16 -48.76 -24.71
CA LEU A 152 -7.22 -47.68 -25.02
C LEU A 152 -5.75 -48.09 -24.76
N GLU A 153 -5.53 -49.11 -23.92
CA GLU A 153 -4.19 -49.66 -23.63
C GLU A 153 -3.77 -50.84 -24.54
N ALA A 154 -4.68 -51.39 -25.34
CA ALA A 154 -4.42 -52.46 -26.32
C ALA A 154 -3.89 -51.94 -27.65
#